data_AF-A0A9P5NDU2-F1
#
_entry.id   AF-A0A9P5NDU2-F1
#
_cell.length_a   1.000
_cell.length_b   1.000
_cell.length_c   1.000
_cell.angle_alpha   90.00
_cell.angle_beta   90.00
_cell.angle_gamma   90.00
#
_symmetry.space_group_name_H-M   'P 1'
#
loop_
_entity.id
_entity.type
_entity.pdbx_description
1 polymer ?
#
loop_
_entity_poly.entity_id
_entity_poly.type
_entity_poly.pdbx_seq_one_letter_code
_entity_poly.pdbx_strand_id
1 'polypeptide(L)'
;RYRELPSWRKGFKREWRKLEKTPITMPMSDAYRPKPKMMVCTCPYLATSHFLICKHLVQSFHPVPPVFFLEAKRHRTAPIWRHPGLKLIDEGPTEAGEDEPLPQINDNQVEITPSSPGADIPPDDEDEDDEDDLLDMGSKTGQTFDESMKEKINILRDFLGGLEYQIQFRDGRMLQALEREGAGLLRMAKACLSKERRMRSTRGETPSTWEQSTSSAMFYRSRAARSDS
;
A
#
# COMPACT_ATOMS: atom_id res chain seq x y z
N ARG A 1 11.53 1.27 -24.85
CA ARG A 1 10.04 1.22 -24.92
C ARG A 1 9.56 0.84 -23.53
N TYR A 2 9.29 1.81 -22.66
CA TYR A 2 8.82 1.54 -21.29
C TYR A 2 7.39 1.00 -21.38
N ARG A 3 7.18 -0.26 -21.00
CA ARG A 3 5.83 -0.79 -20.76
C ARG A 3 5.45 -0.33 -19.36
N GLU A 4 4.41 0.48 -19.27
CA GLU A 4 3.75 0.76 -18.00
C GLU A 4 3.42 -0.57 -17.32
N LEU A 5 3.86 -0.70 -16.07
CA LEU A 5 3.61 -1.91 -15.28
C LEU A 5 2.11 -1.96 -14.93
N PRO A 6 1.50 -3.16 -14.89
CA PRO A 6 0.11 -3.27 -14.48
C PRO A 6 -0.15 -2.66 -13.10
N SER A 7 -1.21 -1.84 -12.98
CA SER A 7 -1.59 -1.12 -11.76
C SER A 7 -1.76 -2.03 -10.54
N TRP A 8 -2.16 -3.29 -10.74
CA TRP A 8 -2.34 -4.27 -9.66
C TRP A 8 -1.04 -4.60 -8.90
N ARG A 9 0.15 -4.35 -9.47
CA ARG A 9 1.43 -4.71 -8.84
C ARG A 9 1.70 -3.94 -7.55
N LYS A 10 1.36 -2.64 -7.50
CA LYS A 10 1.51 -1.82 -6.29
C LYS A 10 0.67 -2.39 -5.14
N GLY A 11 -0.62 -2.64 -5.41
CA GLY A 11 -1.52 -3.26 -4.44
C GLY A 11 -1.08 -4.66 -3.99
N PHE A 12 -0.58 -5.48 -4.92
CA PHE A 12 -0.07 -6.83 -4.62
C PHE A 12 1.16 -6.77 -3.71
N LYS A 13 2.14 -5.91 -4.00
CA LYS A 13 3.32 -5.70 -3.16
C LYS A 13 2.92 -5.28 -1.75
N ARG A 14 2.02 -4.30 -1.63
CA ARG A 14 1.51 -3.80 -0.35
C ARG A 14 0.86 -4.91 0.48
N GLU A 15 -0.06 -5.66 -0.12
CA GLU A 15 -0.76 -6.75 0.55
C GLU A 15 0.20 -7.88 0.97
N TRP A 16 1.14 -8.25 0.10
CA TRP A 16 2.16 -9.26 0.41
C TRP A 16 3.00 -8.87 1.62
N ARG A 17 3.55 -7.65 1.64
CA ARG A 17 4.38 -7.14 2.75
C ARG A 17 3.62 -7.08 4.06
N LYS A 18 2.34 -6.72 4.01
CA LYS A 18 1.45 -6.74 5.18
C LYS A 18 1.29 -8.17 5.72
N LEU A 19 1.00 -9.14 4.85
CA LEU A 19 0.78 -10.53 5.24
C LEU A 19 2.07 -11.22 5.72
N GLU A 20 3.23 -10.85 5.18
CA GLU A 20 4.56 -11.32 5.61
C GLU A 20 4.81 -10.97 7.09
N LYS A 21 4.37 -9.79 7.55
CA LYS A 21 4.55 -9.31 8.92
C LYS A 21 3.42 -9.69 9.88
N THR A 22 2.29 -10.18 9.36
CA THR A 22 1.09 -10.41 10.18
C THR A 22 1.25 -11.65 11.07
N PRO A 23 1.18 -11.57 12.40
CA PRO A 23 1.41 -12.73 13.26
C PRO A 23 0.40 -13.85 12.98
N ILE A 24 0.90 -15.09 12.91
CA ILE A 24 0.07 -16.30 12.92
C ILE A 24 -0.13 -16.70 14.38
N THR A 25 -1.37 -16.89 14.78
CA THR A 25 -1.70 -17.40 16.12
C THR A 25 -1.23 -18.85 16.21
N MET A 26 -0.34 -19.13 17.16
CA MET A 26 0.16 -20.47 17.44
C MET A 26 -0.56 -21.09 18.65
N PRO A 27 -0.94 -22.37 18.61
CA PRO A 27 -0.84 -23.28 17.47
C PRO A 27 -1.81 -22.88 16.34
N MET A 28 -1.38 -23.06 15.08
CA MET A 28 -2.26 -22.85 13.94
C MET A 28 -3.47 -23.79 14.07
N SER A 29 -4.69 -23.24 13.96
CA SER A 29 -5.91 -24.04 13.98
C SER A 29 -5.88 -25.08 12.85
N ASP A 30 -6.17 -26.35 13.15
CA ASP A 30 -6.24 -27.45 12.17
C ASP A 30 -7.28 -27.21 11.05
N ALA A 31 -8.23 -26.28 11.28
CA ALA A 31 -9.17 -25.82 10.27
C ALA A 31 -8.48 -25.08 9.10
N TYR A 32 -7.27 -24.55 9.30
CA TYR A 32 -6.49 -23.86 8.29
C TYR A 32 -5.43 -24.80 7.72
N ARG A 33 -5.65 -25.24 6.48
CA ARG A 33 -4.77 -26.18 5.77
C ARG A 33 -4.11 -25.45 4.59
N PRO A 34 -3.01 -24.72 4.81
CA PRO A 34 -2.24 -24.15 3.71
C PRO A 34 -1.61 -25.27 2.87
N LYS A 35 -1.72 -25.14 1.56
CA LYS A 35 -1.04 -25.95 0.54
C LYS A 35 -0.17 -25.03 -0.31
N PRO A 36 1.03 -24.65 0.16
CA PRO A 36 1.86 -23.63 -0.49
C PRO A 36 2.21 -23.96 -1.95
N LYS A 37 2.54 -25.22 -2.26
CA LYS A 37 2.81 -25.69 -3.64
C LYS A 37 1.65 -25.42 -4.61
N MET A 38 0.41 -25.44 -4.12
CA MET A 38 -0.80 -25.18 -4.90
C MET A 38 -1.29 -23.73 -4.76
N MET A 39 -0.71 -22.93 -3.87
CA MET A 39 -1.19 -21.58 -3.49
C MET A 39 -2.66 -21.57 -3.04
N VAL A 40 -3.06 -22.57 -2.24
CA VAL A 40 -4.43 -22.71 -1.70
C VAL A 40 -4.38 -22.82 -0.18
N CYS A 41 -5.34 -22.23 0.53
CA CYS A 41 -5.50 -22.32 1.97
C CYS A 41 -7.00 -22.28 2.30
N THR A 42 -7.42 -23.00 3.34
CA THR A 42 -8.82 -23.06 3.78
C THR A 42 -9.20 -21.93 4.75
N CYS A 43 -8.29 -20.99 5.05
CA CYS A 43 -8.62 -19.88 5.94
C CYS A 43 -9.64 -18.92 5.31
N PRO A 44 -10.58 -18.34 6.10
CA PRO A 44 -11.60 -17.43 5.59
C PRO A 44 -11.04 -16.24 4.80
N TYR A 45 -9.85 -15.75 5.19
CA TYR A 45 -9.19 -14.64 4.53
C TYR A 45 -8.86 -14.90 3.06
N LEU A 46 -8.55 -16.15 2.69
CA LEU A 46 -8.18 -16.43 1.30
C LEU A 46 -9.37 -16.21 0.36
N ALA A 47 -10.59 -16.53 0.82
CA ALA A 47 -11.81 -16.35 0.03
C ALA A 47 -12.16 -14.88 -0.21
N THR A 48 -11.75 -13.97 0.69
CA THR A 48 -11.98 -12.53 0.56
C THR A 48 -10.78 -11.77 -0.02
N SER A 49 -9.64 -12.43 -0.21
CA SER A 49 -8.40 -11.83 -0.71
C SER A 49 -8.47 -11.54 -2.21
N HIS A 50 -8.31 -10.28 -2.60
CA HIS A 50 -8.28 -9.86 -4.01
C HIS A 50 -7.12 -10.51 -4.81
N PHE A 51 -6.01 -10.79 -4.14
CA PHE A 51 -4.81 -11.40 -4.74
C PHE A 51 -4.71 -12.91 -4.50
N LEU A 52 -5.71 -13.53 -3.86
CA LEU A 52 -5.73 -14.96 -3.54
C LEU A 52 -4.46 -15.39 -2.78
N ILE A 53 -4.07 -14.56 -1.81
CA ILE A 53 -2.98 -14.81 -0.86
C ILE A 53 -3.50 -14.59 0.58
N CYS A 54 -2.88 -15.27 1.54
CA CYS A 54 -3.15 -15.10 2.97
C CYS A 54 -1.85 -15.20 3.76
N LYS A 55 -1.86 -14.80 5.04
CA LYS A 55 -0.67 -14.85 5.90
C LYS A 55 -0.05 -16.24 6.00
N HIS A 56 -0.89 -17.28 6.05
CA HIS A 56 -0.44 -18.68 6.10
C HIS A 56 0.33 -19.08 4.84
N LEU A 57 -0.12 -18.65 3.65
CA LEU A 57 0.59 -18.93 2.40
C LEU A 57 1.86 -18.11 2.28
N VAL A 58 1.78 -16.79 2.49
CA VAL A 58 2.92 -15.87 2.31
C VAL A 58 4.09 -16.25 3.22
N GLN A 59 3.80 -16.61 4.48
CA GLN A 59 4.83 -16.99 5.45
C GLN A 59 5.33 -18.43 5.28
N SER A 60 4.75 -19.22 4.35
CA SER A 60 5.30 -20.54 3.98
C SER A 60 6.42 -20.43 2.94
N PHE A 61 6.73 -19.22 2.46
CA PHE A 61 7.80 -18.96 1.49
C PHE A 61 8.90 -18.12 2.12
N HIS A 62 10.13 -18.31 1.63
CA HIS A 62 11.23 -17.41 1.95
C HIS A 62 10.90 -15.97 1.53
N PRO A 63 11.46 -14.97 2.23
CA PRO A 63 11.33 -13.58 1.83
C PRO A 63 11.67 -13.39 0.35
N VAL A 64 10.75 -12.77 -0.38
CA VAL A 64 10.87 -12.60 -1.83
C VAL A 64 11.70 -11.35 -2.16
N PRO A 65 12.64 -11.42 -3.13
CA PRO A 65 13.45 -10.26 -3.52
C PRO A 65 12.57 -9.20 -4.20
N PRO A 66 12.95 -7.90 -4.21
CA PRO A 66 12.15 -6.84 -4.82
C PRO A 66 11.77 -7.11 -6.29
N VAL A 67 12.66 -7.75 -7.05
CA VAL A 67 12.45 -8.14 -8.45
C VAL A 67 11.24 -9.06 -8.63
N PHE A 68 10.88 -9.86 -7.62
CA PHE A 68 9.66 -10.69 -7.63
C PHE A 68 8.42 -9.88 -7.96
N PHE A 69 8.25 -8.69 -7.39
CA PHE A 69 7.05 -7.88 -7.60
C PHE A 69 6.97 -7.29 -9.01
N LEU A 70 8.11 -7.17 -9.69
CA LEU A 70 8.20 -6.71 -11.08
C LEU A 70 7.91 -7.86 -12.06
N GLU A 71 8.37 -9.08 -11.74
CA GLU A 71 8.36 -10.22 -12.65
C GLU A 71 7.25 -11.23 -12.40
N ALA A 72 6.62 -11.21 -11.22
CA ALA A 72 5.55 -12.14 -10.85
C ALA A 72 4.42 -12.13 -11.91
N LYS A 73 3.96 -13.32 -12.28
CA LYS A 73 2.88 -13.54 -13.24
C LYS A 73 1.69 -14.20 -12.55
N ARG A 74 0.50 -13.68 -12.84
CA ARG A 74 -0.79 -14.25 -12.40
C ARG A 74 -1.29 -15.24 -13.45
N HIS A 75 -1.59 -16.46 -13.01
CA HIS A 75 -2.15 -17.54 -13.83
C HIS A 75 -3.61 -17.80 -13.45
N ARG A 76 -4.37 -18.37 -14.40
CA ARG A 76 -5.78 -18.79 -14.19
C ARG A 76 -5.91 -20.20 -13.61
N THR A 77 -4.79 -20.92 -13.48
CA THR A 77 -4.71 -22.27 -12.92
C THR A 77 -3.72 -22.28 -11.76
N ALA A 78 -3.91 -23.20 -10.81
CA ALA A 78 -3.01 -23.34 -9.66
C ALA A 78 -1.59 -23.77 -10.10
N PRO A 79 -0.52 -23.29 -9.43
CA PRO A 79 -0.51 -22.15 -8.52
C PRO A 79 -0.75 -20.82 -9.26
N ILE A 80 -1.59 -19.95 -8.66
CA ILE A 80 -2.02 -18.66 -9.23
C ILE A 80 -0.84 -17.70 -9.41
N TRP A 81 0.15 -17.74 -8.53
CA TRP A 81 1.38 -16.97 -8.65
C TRP A 81 2.56 -17.89 -8.92
N ARG A 82 3.36 -17.55 -9.93
CA ARG A 82 4.56 -18.29 -10.31
C ARG A 82 5.73 -17.33 -10.47
N HIS A 83 6.84 -17.64 -9.82
CA HIS A 83 8.09 -16.90 -9.95
C HIS A 83 9.26 -17.75 -9.43
N PRO A 84 10.45 -17.72 -10.06
CA PRO A 84 11.63 -18.47 -9.59
C PRO A 84 12.07 -18.09 -8.16
N GLY A 85 11.84 -16.85 -7.77
CA GLY A 85 12.10 -16.34 -6.42
C GLY A 85 11.10 -16.77 -5.34
N LEU A 86 10.03 -17.50 -5.69
CA LEU A 86 9.05 -18.00 -4.74
C LEU A 86 9.47 -19.39 -4.26
N LYS A 87 10.34 -19.43 -3.24
CA LYS A 87 10.90 -20.66 -2.67
C LYS A 87 10.22 -21.00 -1.36
N LEU A 88 9.78 -22.25 -1.22
CA LEU A 88 9.16 -22.72 0.02
C LEU A 88 10.19 -22.79 1.13
N ILE A 89 9.76 -22.44 2.34
CA ILE A 89 10.51 -22.75 3.56
C ILE A 89 10.28 -24.25 3.78
N ASP A 90 11.23 -25.09 3.36
CA ASP A 90 11.18 -26.51 3.68
C ASP A 90 11.38 -26.66 5.20
N GLU A 91 10.34 -27.11 5.89
CA GLU A 91 10.49 -27.69 7.23
C GLU A 91 10.94 -29.15 7.10
N GLY A 92 12.19 -29.36 6.69
CA GLY A 92 12.90 -30.65 6.77
C GLY A 92 12.34 -31.84 5.96
N PRO A 93 13.17 -32.87 5.69
CA PRO A 93 12.78 -33.97 4.82
C PRO A 93 11.85 -34.94 5.54
N THR A 94 10.72 -35.28 4.91
CA THR A 94 9.99 -36.51 5.20
C THR A 94 10.79 -37.70 4.65
N GLU A 95 10.86 -38.74 5.46
CA GLU A 95 11.65 -39.96 5.30
C GLU A 95 11.62 -40.63 3.91
N ALA A 96 12.82 -40.96 3.42
CA ALA A 96 13.12 -42.16 2.63
C ALA A 96 14.62 -42.44 2.80
N GLY A 97 14.95 -43.63 3.30
CA GLY A 97 16.31 -44.02 3.70
C GLY A 97 17.26 -44.28 2.54
N GLU A 98 18.54 -44.39 2.88
CA GLU A 98 19.49 -45.44 2.48
C GLU A 98 20.88 -45.13 3.07
N ASP A 99 21.60 -46.20 3.40
CA ASP A 99 22.75 -46.34 4.30
C ASP A 99 24.00 -45.48 4.02
N GLU A 100 24.65 -44.99 5.08
CA GLU A 100 26.03 -45.38 5.46
C GLU A 100 26.46 -44.75 6.82
N PRO A 101 27.23 -45.46 7.66
CA PRO A 101 27.48 -45.11 9.06
C PRO A 101 28.79 -44.35 9.24
N LEU A 102 28.95 -43.55 10.31
CA LEU A 102 30.25 -43.22 10.93
C LEU A 102 30.04 -42.42 12.25
N PRO A 103 31.03 -42.34 13.17
CA PRO A 103 31.09 -43.11 14.41
C PRO A 103 30.79 -42.30 15.69
N GLN A 104 30.50 -43.03 16.77
CA GLN A 104 30.33 -42.56 18.14
C GLN A 104 31.63 -41.97 18.71
N ILE A 105 31.60 -40.75 19.26
CA ILE A 105 32.46 -40.31 20.37
C ILE A 105 31.70 -39.37 21.33
N ASN A 106 31.76 -39.76 22.60
CA ASN A 106 31.27 -39.28 23.89
C ASN A 106 30.95 -37.80 24.21
N ASP A 107 30.00 -37.71 25.15
CA ASP A 107 29.76 -36.70 26.18
C ASP A 107 31.02 -36.09 26.82
N ASN A 108 31.08 -34.75 26.91
CA ASN A 108 30.97 -34.02 28.18
C ASN A 108 31.21 -32.51 28.05
N GLN A 109 30.46 -31.79 28.90
CA GLN A 109 30.69 -30.47 29.50
C GLN A 109 30.21 -29.18 28.80
N VAL A 110 29.15 -28.68 29.45
CA VAL A 110 28.69 -27.30 29.59
C VAL A 110 29.79 -26.41 30.19
N GLU A 111 30.00 -25.24 29.60
CA GLU A 111 30.56 -24.08 30.33
C GLU A 111 29.92 -22.77 29.86
N ILE A 112 29.69 -21.90 30.84
CA ILE A 112 28.88 -20.68 30.79
C ILE A 112 29.75 -19.48 30.37
N THR A 113 29.09 -18.49 29.75
CA THR A 113 29.47 -17.11 29.33
C THR A 113 30.38 -16.33 30.33
N PRO A 114 30.94 -15.11 30.04
CA PRO A 114 30.59 -14.10 29.01
C PRO A 114 31.78 -13.31 28.37
N SER A 115 31.54 -12.52 27.31
CA SER A 115 32.22 -11.22 27.03
C SER A 115 31.65 -10.50 25.78
N SER A 116 31.17 -9.27 25.99
CA SER A 116 30.92 -8.18 25.00
C SER A 116 32.26 -7.66 24.43
N PRO A 117 32.40 -6.73 23.42
CA PRO A 117 31.49 -5.62 23.05
C PRO A 117 31.44 -5.19 21.55
N GLY A 118 30.43 -4.36 21.22
CA GLY A 118 30.55 -3.18 20.33
C GLY A 118 30.64 -3.37 18.81
N ALA A 119 29.64 -2.84 18.09
CA ALA A 119 29.85 -2.03 16.88
C ALA A 119 28.52 -1.43 16.37
N ASP A 120 28.57 -0.14 16.12
CA ASP A 120 27.55 0.79 15.62
C ASP A 120 26.90 0.39 14.29
N ILE A 121 25.58 0.60 14.16
CA ILE A 121 24.92 0.90 12.87
C ILE A 121 23.77 1.93 13.10
N PRO A 122 23.59 2.93 12.22
CA PRO A 122 22.92 4.23 12.46
C PRO A 122 21.39 4.21 12.33
N PRO A 123 20.70 5.36 12.58
CA PRO A 123 19.26 5.48 12.38
C PRO A 123 18.96 5.56 10.88
N ASP A 124 18.01 4.78 10.39
CA ASP A 124 17.52 4.90 9.03
C ASP A 124 16.03 5.25 9.06
N ASP A 125 15.81 6.56 8.96
CA ASP A 125 14.56 7.19 8.59
C ASP A 125 14.32 6.93 7.11
N GLU A 126 13.33 6.12 6.75
CA GLU A 126 12.61 6.30 5.48
C GLU A 126 11.11 6.03 5.71
N ASP A 127 10.44 7.09 6.17
CA ASP A 127 9.05 7.36 5.83
C ASP A 127 8.97 7.52 4.30
N GLU A 128 8.66 6.43 3.59
CA GLU A 128 8.12 6.53 2.23
C GLU A 128 6.59 6.49 2.30
N ASP A 129 6.05 7.70 2.47
CA ASP A 129 4.74 8.11 1.97
C ASP A 129 4.61 7.76 0.48
N ASP A 130 4.10 6.57 0.15
CA ASP A 130 3.56 6.30 -1.19
C ASP A 130 2.09 6.73 -1.23
N GLU A 131 1.92 8.06 -1.25
CA GLU A 131 0.76 8.76 -1.78
C GLU A 131 0.61 8.45 -3.28
N ASP A 132 0.10 7.29 -3.64
CA ASP A 132 -0.12 6.95 -5.05
C ASP A 132 -1.27 5.95 -5.24
N ASP A 133 -2.47 6.34 -4.80
CA ASP A 133 -3.74 5.76 -5.26
C ASP A 133 -4.60 6.85 -5.91
N LEU A 134 -3.99 7.62 -6.83
CA LEU A 134 -4.67 8.57 -7.70
C LEU A 134 -4.76 8.02 -9.13
N LEU A 135 -5.77 7.17 -9.32
CA LEU A 135 -6.54 6.95 -10.56
C LEU A 135 -5.85 6.22 -11.75
N ASP A 136 -6.22 4.95 -11.91
CA ASP A 136 -6.73 4.46 -13.20
C ASP A 136 -7.79 3.36 -12.98
N MET A 137 -9.00 3.80 -12.62
CA MET A 137 -10.21 2.99 -12.69
C MET A 137 -10.93 3.29 -14.01
N GLY A 138 -10.24 3.07 -15.13
CA GLY A 138 -10.83 3.08 -16.45
C GLY A 138 -11.94 2.02 -16.58
N SER A 139 -13.18 2.50 -16.62
CA SER A 139 -14.39 1.81 -17.12
C SER A 139 -14.92 0.62 -16.32
N LYS A 140 -15.67 0.93 -15.26
CA LYS A 140 -16.89 0.16 -14.92
C LYS A 140 -18.19 0.96 -15.03
N THR A 141 -18.11 2.25 -15.33
CA THR A 141 -19.26 3.08 -15.64
C THR A 141 -18.95 3.79 -16.95
N GLY A 142 -19.84 3.72 -17.94
CA GLY A 142 -19.68 4.42 -19.23
C GLY A 142 -19.83 5.93 -19.12
N GLN A 143 -19.40 6.53 -18.01
CA GLN A 143 -19.53 7.94 -17.73
C GLN A 143 -18.43 8.72 -18.44
N THR A 144 -18.83 9.82 -19.06
CA THR A 144 -17.91 10.80 -19.63
C THR A 144 -17.13 11.53 -18.53
N PHE A 145 -16.00 12.14 -18.90
CA PHE A 145 -15.25 13.00 -17.99
C PHE A 145 -16.13 14.09 -17.35
N ASP A 146 -16.99 14.72 -18.15
CA ASP A 146 -17.88 15.79 -17.68
C ASP A 146 -18.91 15.28 -16.67
N GLU A 147 -19.48 14.09 -16.89
CA GLU A 147 -20.40 13.46 -15.95
C GLU A 147 -19.69 13.12 -14.65
N SER A 148 -18.51 12.50 -14.72
CA SER A 148 -17.71 12.18 -13.54
C SER A 148 -17.33 13.43 -12.75
N MET A 149 -16.91 14.52 -13.43
CA MET A 149 -16.54 15.77 -12.78
C MET A 149 -17.76 16.45 -12.14
N LYS A 150 -18.90 16.48 -12.84
CA LYS A 150 -20.17 17.03 -12.31
C LYS A 150 -20.66 16.26 -11.10
N GLU A 151 -20.54 14.93 -11.11
CA GLU A 151 -20.90 14.09 -9.97
C GLU A 151 -20.09 14.49 -8.72
N LYS A 152 -18.76 14.60 -8.83
CA LYS A 152 -17.91 15.00 -7.70
C LYS A 152 -18.21 16.42 -7.22
N ILE A 153 -18.48 17.34 -8.15
CA ILE A 153 -18.91 18.71 -7.81
C ILE A 153 -20.21 18.70 -7.01
N ASN A 154 -21.21 17.89 -7.41
CA ASN A 154 -22.49 17.83 -6.72
C ASN A 154 -22.35 17.26 -5.31
N ILE A 155 -21.59 16.17 -5.14
CA ILE A 155 -21.28 15.61 -3.82
C ILE A 155 -20.67 16.67 -2.90
N LEU A 156 -19.70 17.45 -3.40
CA LEU A 156 -19.07 18.50 -2.61
C LEU A 156 -20.05 19.63 -2.25
N ARG A 157 -20.97 20.02 -3.15
CA ARG A 157 -21.99 21.04 -2.84
C ARG A 157 -22.95 20.57 -1.77
N ASP A 158 -23.47 19.35 -1.89
CA ASP A 158 -24.41 18.78 -0.92
C ASP A 158 -23.74 18.63 0.44
N PHE A 159 -22.48 18.17 0.46
CA PHE A 159 -21.69 18.07 1.68
C PHE A 159 -21.45 19.43 2.33
N LEU A 160 -21.12 20.47 1.56
CA LEU A 160 -20.96 21.83 2.07
C LEU A 160 -22.24 22.35 2.72
N GLY A 161 -23.41 22.12 2.09
CA GLY A 161 -24.71 22.45 2.70
C GLY A 161 -24.95 21.71 4.01
N GLY A 162 -24.54 20.43 4.08
CA GLY A 162 -24.56 19.66 5.33
C GLY A 162 -23.65 20.27 6.41
N LEU A 163 -22.42 20.66 6.06
CA LEU A 163 -21.48 21.29 6.98
C LEU A 163 -21.98 22.64 7.50
N GLU A 164 -22.60 23.46 6.64
CA GLU A 164 -23.24 24.71 7.05
C GLU A 164 -24.34 24.46 8.09
N TYR A 165 -25.16 23.42 7.89
CA TYR A 165 -26.15 23.01 8.87
C TYR A 165 -25.51 22.51 10.17
N GLN A 166 -24.33 21.86 10.12
CA GLN A 166 -23.64 21.38 11.32
C GLN A 166 -23.11 22.51 12.24
N ILE A 167 -22.87 23.71 11.71
CA ILE A 167 -22.31 24.84 12.48
C ILE A 167 -23.16 25.14 13.73
N GLN A 168 -24.48 25.03 13.64
CA GLN A 168 -25.38 25.33 14.75
C GLN A 168 -25.17 24.43 15.99
N PHE A 169 -24.70 23.19 15.78
CA PHE A 169 -24.48 22.23 16.87
C PHE A 169 -23.15 22.43 17.59
N ARG A 170 -22.21 23.17 16.98
CA ARG A 170 -20.87 23.46 17.53
C ARG A 170 -20.14 22.20 18.05
N ASP A 171 -20.35 21.04 17.40
CA ASP A 171 -19.73 19.78 17.80
C ASP A 171 -18.25 19.74 17.36
N GLY A 172 -17.34 19.82 18.33
CA GLY A 172 -15.90 19.78 18.09
C GLY A 172 -15.42 18.45 17.50
N ARG A 173 -16.13 17.33 17.73
CA ARG A 173 -15.76 16.02 17.17
C ARG A 173 -16.00 15.99 15.66
N MET A 174 -17.09 16.61 15.21
CA MET A 174 -17.38 16.75 13.78
C MET A 174 -16.32 17.62 13.09
N LEU A 175 -15.89 18.70 13.75
CA LEU A 175 -14.81 19.54 13.23
C LEU A 175 -13.47 18.78 13.16
N GLN A 176 -13.10 18.04 14.21
CA GLN A 176 -11.89 17.20 14.20
C GLN A 176 -11.93 16.11 13.13
N ALA A 177 -13.09 15.47 12.92
CA ALA A 177 -13.28 14.49 11.85
C ALA A 177 -13.09 15.14 10.49
N LEU A 178 -13.67 16.31 10.25
CA LEU A 178 -13.50 17.08 9.02
C LEU A 178 -12.04 17.49 8.77
N GLU A 179 -11.34 17.95 9.81
CA GLU A 179 -9.94 18.36 9.70
C GLU A 179 -9.03 17.17 9.41
N ARG A 180 -9.27 16.03 10.05
CA ARG A 180 -8.45 14.82 9.88
C ARG A 180 -8.70 14.15 8.53
N GLU A 181 -9.97 13.90 8.19
CA GLU A 181 -10.35 13.14 6.99
C GLU A 181 -10.34 14.03 5.73
N GLY A 182 -10.64 15.32 5.88
CA GLY A 182 -10.60 16.29 4.79
C GLY A 182 -9.24 16.94 4.54
N ALA A 183 -8.20 16.62 5.34
CA ALA A 183 -6.91 17.31 5.30
C ALA A 183 -6.33 17.45 3.89
N GLY A 184 -6.25 16.34 3.14
CA GLY A 184 -5.70 16.33 1.78
C GLY A 184 -6.51 17.19 0.81
N LEU A 185 -7.84 17.06 0.84
CA LEU A 185 -8.75 17.85 0.00
C LEU A 185 -8.62 19.36 0.33
N LEU A 186 -8.57 19.71 1.61
CA LEU A 186 -8.41 21.10 2.06
C LEU A 186 -7.04 21.67 1.67
N ARG A 187 -5.96 20.88 1.75
CA ARG A 187 -4.62 21.29 1.26
C ARG A 187 -4.66 21.57 -0.24
N MET A 188 -5.22 20.66 -1.04
CA MET A 188 -5.36 20.84 -2.48
C MET A 188 -6.21 22.08 -2.82
N ALA A 189 -7.35 22.26 -2.14
CA ALA A 189 -8.22 23.43 -2.35
C ALA A 189 -7.50 24.75 -2.02
N LYS A 190 -6.76 24.80 -0.90
CA LYS A 190 -5.92 25.96 -0.52
C LYS A 190 -4.84 26.23 -1.56
N ALA A 191 -4.17 25.20 -2.08
CA ALA A 191 -3.16 25.34 -3.13
C ALA A 191 -3.76 25.90 -4.44
N CYS A 192 -4.91 25.38 -4.87
CA CYS A 192 -5.64 25.88 -6.06
C CYS A 192 -6.04 27.35 -5.90
N LEU A 193 -6.62 27.73 -4.76
CA LEU A 193 -7.01 29.12 -4.47
C LEU A 193 -5.80 30.06 -4.34
N SER A 194 -4.69 29.59 -3.77
CA SER A 194 -3.43 30.34 -3.70
C SER A 194 -2.89 30.60 -5.10
N LYS A 195 -2.86 29.56 -5.96
CA LYS A 195 -2.45 29.68 -7.37
C LYS A 195 -3.32 30.68 -8.12
N GLU A 196 -4.64 30.63 -7.94
CA GLU A 196 -5.57 31.57 -8.56
C GLU A 196 -5.34 33.01 -8.09
N ARG A 197 -5.13 33.23 -6.79
CA ARG A 197 -4.85 34.55 -6.23
C ARG A 197 -3.54 35.12 -6.79
N ARG A 198 -2.49 34.31 -6.92
CA ARG A 198 -1.21 34.72 -7.52
C ARG A 198 -1.37 35.09 -8.99
N MET A 199 -2.06 34.25 -9.78
CA MET A 199 -2.29 34.53 -11.20
C MET A 199 -3.16 35.78 -11.46
N ARG A 200 -4.00 36.16 -10.48
CA ARG A 200 -4.77 37.42 -10.53
C ARG A 200 -4.01 38.62 -9.98
N SER A 201 -2.93 38.41 -9.22
CA SER A 201 -2.11 39.50 -8.74
C SER A 201 -1.16 39.96 -9.85
N THR A 202 -1.26 41.23 -10.24
CA THR A 202 -0.27 41.87 -11.12
C THR A 202 1.05 42.18 -10.42
N ARG A 203 1.12 41.93 -9.10
CA ARG A 203 2.27 42.23 -8.24
C ARG A 203 2.53 41.03 -7.32
N GLY A 204 3.42 40.14 -7.73
CA GLY A 204 3.81 38.96 -6.95
C GLY A 204 5.04 38.31 -7.54
N GLU A 205 5.86 37.68 -6.69
CA GLU A 205 6.99 36.87 -7.14
C GLU A 205 6.50 35.73 -8.02
N THR A 206 7.17 35.55 -9.15
CA THR A 206 6.95 34.41 -10.04
C THR A 206 7.48 33.18 -9.33
N PRO A 207 6.62 32.19 -8.99
CA PRO A 207 7.09 31.01 -8.28
C PRO A 207 8.04 30.22 -9.18
N SER A 208 9.04 29.61 -8.55
CA SER A 208 9.84 28.56 -9.18
C SER A 208 8.90 27.48 -9.71
N THR A 209 9.17 27.01 -10.93
CA THR A 209 8.40 25.96 -11.62
C THR A 209 8.36 24.63 -10.84
N TRP A 210 9.17 24.51 -9.79
CA TRP A 210 9.39 23.31 -8.99
C TRP A 210 9.05 23.46 -7.50
N GLU A 211 8.29 24.49 -7.13
CA GLU A 211 7.93 24.68 -5.73
C GLU A 211 6.96 23.57 -5.27
N GLN A 212 7.37 22.75 -4.30
CA GLN A 212 6.64 21.59 -3.81
C GLN A 212 5.24 21.97 -3.27
N SER A 213 5.07 23.21 -2.80
CA SER A 213 3.80 23.81 -2.38
C SER A 213 2.76 23.94 -3.50
N THR A 214 3.20 23.90 -4.77
CA THR A 214 2.35 24.05 -5.98
C THR A 214 2.05 22.73 -6.70
N SER A 215 2.68 21.63 -6.27
CA SER A 215 2.53 20.29 -6.87
C SER A 215 1.07 19.85 -6.98
N SER A 216 0.30 19.96 -5.89
CA SER A 216 -1.12 19.61 -5.84
C SER A 216 -2.03 20.48 -6.71
N ALA A 217 -1.57 21.66 -7.12
CA ALA A 217 -2.31 22.60 -7.96
C ALA A 217 -1.77 22.69 -9.39
N MET A 218 -0.85 21.80 -9.81
CA MET A 218 -0.23 21.85 -11.15
C MET A 218 -1.28 21.84 -12.27
N PHE A 219 -2.24 20.93 -12.20
CA PHE A 219 -3.29 20.77 -13.22
C PHE A 219 -4.46 21.77 -13.09
N TYR A 220 -4.49 22.57 -12.01
CA TYR A 220 -5.53 23.56 -11.80
C TYR A 220 -5.34 24.76 -12.74
N ARG A 221 -6.37 25.07 -13.54
CA ARG A 221 -6.44 26.26 -14.40
C ARG A 221 -7.23 27.35 -13.68
N SER A 222 -6.68 28.55 -13.56
CA SER A 222 -7.39 29.68 -12.94
C SER A 222 -8.60 30.08 -13.75
N ARG A 223 -9.65 30.50 -13.05
CA ARG A 223 -10.80 31.15 -13.69
C ARG A 223 -10.37 32.53 -14.20
N ALA A 224 -10.92 32.93 -15.35
CA ALA A 224 -10.73 34.27 -15.91
C ALA A 224 -10.96 35.35 -14.84
N ALA A 225 -10.15 36.41 -14.89
CA ALA A 225 -10.47 37.61 -14.12
C ALA A 225 -11.83 38.10 -14.60
N ARG A 226 -12.71 38.48 -13.66
CA ARG A 226 -13.95 39.17 -14.04
C ARG A 226 -13.49 40.43 -14.79
N SER A 227 -13.75 40.49 -16.09
CA SER A 227 -13.70 41.76 -16.80
C SER A 227 -14.81 42.59 -16.17
N ASP A 228 -14.46 43.58 -15.36
CA ASP A 228 -15.41 44.61 -14.97
C ASP A 228 -15.97 45.21 -16.27
N SER A 229 -17.25 44.99 -16.50
CA SER A 229 -18.08 45.73 -17.45
C SER A 229 -19.03 46.60 -16.66
#